data_AF-A0A6A7RQQ1-F1
#
_entry.id   AF-A0A6A7RQQ1-F1
#
_cell.length_a   1.000
_cell.length_b   1.000
_cell.length_c   1.000
_cell.angle_alpha   90.00
_cell.angle_beta   90.00
_cell.angle_gamma   90.00
#
_symmetry.space_group_name_H-M   'P 1'
#
loop_
_entity.id
_entity.type
_entity.pdbx_description
1 polymer ?
#
loop_
_entity_poly.entity_id
_entity_poly.type
_entity_poly.pdbx_seq_one_letter_code
_entity_poly.pdbx_strand_id
1 'polypeptide(L)' 'MSVASALVAGNDPRSALAEEALAQALARTGASHATGVLLFLTPDFARHAQQTVSAVARAAQCTEVAGGIAA' A
#
# COMPACT_ATOMS: atom_id res chain seq x y z
N MET A 1 1.02 -18.70 -7.13
CA MET A 1 0.59 -17.44 -6.47
C MET A 1 1.82 -16.87 -5.79
N SER A 2 2.27 -15.68 -6.20
CA SER A 2 3.48 -15.05 -5.65
C SER A 2 3.08 -13.95 -4.67
N VAL A 3 3.88 -13.72 -3.64
CA VAL A 3 3.67 -12.65 -2.66
C VAL A 3 4.98 -11.90 -2.48
N ALA A 4 4.89 -10.58 -2.31
CA ALA A 4 6.01 -9.73 -1.95
C ALA A 4 5.51 -8.57 -1.09
N SER A 5 6.42 -7.99 -0.32
CA SER A 5 6.14 -6.86 0.58
C SER A 5 7.22 -5.80 0.41
N ALA A 6 6.88 -4.53 0.63
CA ALA A 6 7.82 -3.41 0.68
C ALA A 6 7.57 -2.58 1.93
N LEU A 7 8.58 -1.78 2.31
CA LEU A 7 8.43 -0.73 3.30
C LEU A 7 9.05 0.54 2.73
N VAL A 8 8.30 1.64 2.79
CA VAL A 8 8.74 2.97 2.36
C VAL A 8 8.43 3.93 3.50
N ALA A 9 9.37 4.84 3.76
CA ALA A 9 9.26 5.85 4.82
C ALA A 9 9.54 7.24 4.24
N GLY A 10 8.96 8.26 4.86
CA GLY A 10 9.15 9.66 4.50
C GLY A 10 8.70 10.57 5.64
N ASN A 11 8.96 11.87 5.51
CA ASN A 11 8.72 12.83 6.59
C ASN A 11 7.23 13.12 6.82
N ASP A 12 6.41 13.01 5.78
CA ASP A 12 4.98 13.32 5.82
C ASP A 12 4.14 12.09 5.46
N PRO A 13 2.97 11.87 6.10
CA PRO A 13 2.10 10.71 5.86
C PRO A 13 1.30 10.85 4.56
N ARG A 14 1.99 10.89 3.42
CA ARG A 14 1.42 11.04 2.07
C ARG A 14 1.05 9.69 1.48
N SER A 15 -0.09 9.59 0.80
CA SER A 15 -0.53 8.37 0.11
C SER A 15 0.51 7.83 -0.87
N ALA A 16 1.27 8.72 -1.50
CA ALA A 16 2.36 8.40 -2.42
C ALA A 16 3.40 7.43 -1.83
N LEU A 17 3.64 7.45 -0.50
CA LEU A 17 4.56 6.50 0.14
C LEU A 17 4.00 5.06 0.09
N ALA A 18 2.70 4.90 0.28
CA ALA A 18 2.04 3.59 0.20
C ALA A 18 1.94 3.09 -1.25
N GLU A 19 1.69 3.99 -2.21
CA GLU A 19 1.70 3.68 -3.65
C GLU A 19 3.10 3.24 -4.11
N GLU A 20 4.15 3.90 -3.62
CA GLU A 20 5.53 3.51 -3.88
C GLU A 20 5.85 2.13 -3.29
N ALA A 21 5.43 1.87 -2.05
CA ALA A 21 5.59 0.56 -1.42
C ALA A 21 4.90 -0.55 -2.22
N LEU A 22 3.67 -0.30 -2.70
CA LEU A 22 2.96 -1.22 -3.58
C LEU A 22 3.74 -1.47 -4.88
N ALA A 23 4.21 -0.43 -5.56
CA ALA A 23 4.95 -0.56 -6.82
C ALA A 23 6.22 -1.39 -6.64
N GLN A 24 6.98 -1.15 -5.55
CA GLN A 24 8.16 -1.94 -5.22
C GLN A 24 7.83 -3.40 -4.91
N ALA A 25 6.73 -3.67 -4.19
CA ALA A 25 6.28 -5.02 -3.90
C ALA A 25 5.86 -5.75 -5.19
N LEU A 26 5.04 -5.13 -6.02
CA LEU A 26 4.55 -5.70 -7.27
C LEU A 26 5.70 -6.03 -8.22
N ALA A 27 6.68 -5.13 -8.37
CA ALA A 27 7.87 -5.36 -9.19
C ALA A 27 8.65 -6.62 -8.77
N ARG A 28 8.72 -6.93 -7.46
CA ARG A 28 9.37 -8.15 -6.95
C ARG A 28 8.62 -9.44 -7.28
N THR A 29 7.31 -9.37 -7.51
CA THR A 29 6.53 -10.54 -7.92
C THR A 29 6.66 -10.87 -9.41
N GLY A 30 7.11 -9.92 -10.23
CA GLY A 30 7.05 -10.01 -11.70
C GLY A 30 5.62 -9.98 -12.27
N ALA A 31 4.60 -9.79 -11.43
CA ALA A 31 3.22 -9.66 -11.87
C ALA A 31 2.92 -8.24 -12.37
N SER A 32 2.00 -8.14 -13.32
CA SER A 32 1.52 -6.84 -13.82
C SER A 32 0.41 -6.22 -12.97
N HIS A 33 -0.30 -7.05 -12.18
CA HIS A 33 -1.43 -6.62 -11.36
C HIS A 33 -1.44 -7.37 -10.02
N ALA A 34 -1.94 -6.72 -8.97
CA ALA A 34 -2.17 -7.35 -7.68
C ALA A 34 -3.59 -7.93 -7.63
N THR A 35 -3.75 -9.12 -7.04
CA THR A 35 -5.08 -9.66 -6.71
C THR A 35 -5.64 -9.03 -5.43
N GLY A 36 -4.77 -8.77 -4.47
CA GLY A 36 -5.10 -8.08 -3.23
C GLY A 36 -3.87 -7.48 -2.57
N VAL A 37 -4.09 -6.55 -1.65
CA VAL A 37 -3.05 -5.80 -0.95
C VAL A 37 -3.28 -5.84 0.55
N LEU A 38 -2.22 -6.13 1.31
CA LEU A 38 -2.16 -5.93 2.76
C LEU A 38 -1.35 -4.67 3.05
N LEU A 39 -1.98 -3.66 3.65
CA LEU A 39 -1.41 -2.34 3.90
C LEU A 39 -1.32 -2.04 5.40
N PHE A 40 -0.10 -1.89 5.90
CA PHE A 40 0.19 -1.44 7.25
C PHE A 40 0.74 -0.02 7.21
N LEU A 41 0.10 0.89 7.95
CA LEU A 41 0.50 2.30 8.03
C LEU A 41 0.92 2.64 9.46
N THR A 42 1.81 3.62 9.62
CA THR A 42 2.15 4.16 10.94
C THR A 42 1.00 5.02 11.49
N PRO A 43 0.99 5.33 12.80
CA PRO A 43 -0.03 6.19 13.41
C PRO A 43 -0.17 7.57 12.76
N ASP A 44 0.89 8.09 12.12
CA ASP A 44 0.88 9.38 11.43
C ASP A 44 -0.15 9.44 10.29
N PHE A 45 -0.50 8.28 9.72
CA PHE A 45 -1.52 8.18 8.67
C PHE A 45 -2.95 8.16 9.19
N ALA A 46 -3.21 8.21 10.50
CA ALA A 46 -4.56 8.06 11.05
C ALA A 46 -5.59 9.03 10.43
N ARG A 47 -5.18 10.28 10.15
CA ARG A 47 -6.04 11.29 9.50
C ARG A 47 -6.19 11.11 7.99
N HIS A 48 -5.29 10.35 7.37
CA HIS A 48 -5.20 10.12 5.93
C HIS A 48 -5.53 8.67 5.53
N ALA A 49 -5.91 7.81 6.47
CA ALA A 49 -6.02 6.37 6.27
C ALA A 49 -6.93 6.00 5.08
N GLN A 50 -8.14 6.55 5.04
CA GLN A 50 -9.08 6.28 3.95
C GLN A 50 -8.57 6.77 2.58
N GLN A 51 -7.93 7.95 2.56
CA GLN A 51 -7.34 8.51 1.34
C GLN A 51 -6.21 7.60 0.82
N THR A 52 -5.35 7.13 1.72
CA THR A 52 -4.23 6.24 1.39
C THR A 52 -4.74 4.88 0.89
N VAL A 53 -5.72 4.28 1.56
CA VAL A 53 -6.35 3.02 1.10
C VAL A 53 -6.95 3.17 -0.29
N SER A 54 -7.67 4.27 -0.54
CA SER A 54 -8.30 4.54 -1.84
C SER A 54 -7.26 4.73 -2.95
N ALA A 55 -6.15 5.41 -2.65
CA ALA A 55 -5.05 5.60 -3.60
C ALA A 55 -4.37 4.26 -3.94
N VAL A 56 -4.10 3.43 -2.93
CA VAL A 56 -3.52 2.09 -3.10
C VAL A 56 -4.45 1.17 -3.90
N ALA A 57 -5.76 1.16 -3.61
CA ALA A 57 -6.73 0.37 -4.38
C ALA A 57 -6.73 0.77 -5.87
N ARG A 58 -6.66 2.07 -6.15
CA ARG A 58 -6.59 2.59 -7.51
C ARG A 58 -5.30 2.19 -8.22
N ALA A 59 -4.16 2.33 -7.54
CA ALA A 59 -2.85 1.97 -8.09
C ALA A 59 -2.70 0.46 -8.31
N ALA A 60 -3.25 -0.36 -7.40
CA ALA A 60 -3.24 -1.82 -7.50
C ALA A 60 -4.24 -2.37 -8.53
N GLN A 61 -5.20 -1.54 -8.95
CA GLN A 61 -6.34 -1.92 -9.81
C GLN A 61 -7.14 -3.11 -9.23
N CYS A 62 -7.23 -3.18 -7.90
CA CYS A 62 -7.96 -4.22 -7.18
C CYS A 62 -8.83 -3.62 -6.06
N THR A 63 -9.92 -4.31 -5.74
CA THR A 63 -10.84 -3.91 -4.65
C THR A 63 -10.50 -4.56 -3.31
N GLU A 64 -9.64 -5.57 -3.31
CA GLU A 64 -9.22 -6.29 -2.10
C GLU A 64 -8.03 -5.59 -1.45
N VAL A 65 -8.30 -4.55 -0.66
CA VAL A 65 -7.29 -3.87 0.17
C VAL A 65 -7.68 -4.00 1.64
N ALA A 66 -6.82 -4.64 2.43
CA ALA A 66 -7.03 -4.86 3.85
C ALA A 66 -5.78 -4.46 4.66
N GLY A 67 -5.93 -4.32 5.97
CA GLY A 67 -4.84 -3.98 6.88
C GLY A 67 -5.26 -2.99 7.96
N GLY A 68 -4.35 -2.11 8.38
CA GLY A 68 -4.64 -1.17 9.46
C GLY A 68 -3.47 -0.25 9.82
N ILE A 69 -3.73 0.58 10.82
CA ILE A 69 -2.69 1.36 11.48
C ILE A 69 -1.98 0.45 12.48
N ALA A 70 -0.67 0.29 12.35
CA ALA A 70 0.16 -0.40 13.34
C ALA A 70 0.36 0.55 14.53
N ALA A 71 -0.28 0.23 15.66
CA ALA A 71 -0.20 0.96 16.91
C ALA A 71 0.82 0.34 17.87
#